data_AF-A0A355FU48-F1
#
_entry.id   AF-A0A355FU48-F1
#
_cell.length_a   1.000
_cell.length_b   1.000
_cell.length_c   1.000
_cell.angle_alpha   90.00
_cell.angle_beta   90.00
_cell.angle_gamma   90.00
#
_symmetry.space_group_name_H-M   'P 1'
#
loop_
_entity.id
_entity.type
_entity.pdbx_description
1 polymer ?
#
loop_
_entity_poly.entity_id
_entity_poly.type
_entity_poly.pdbx_seq_one_letter_code
_entity_poly.pdbx_strand_id
1 'polypeptide(L)'
;MRERAPYQRRLTARERIQRLDALYEEVWRRRDDIKAAMWADFRKPAEEVDLTEIFVIKSEIKAVKKRLASWMKPRRVPGGLALMGSASWVRSEAKGVALIIAPWNYP
;
A
#
# COMPACT_ATOMS: atom_id res chain seq x y z
N MET A 1 -3.67 17.35 -9.58
CA MET A 1 -4.06 16.09 -8.89
C MET A 1 -5.09 15.25 -9.67
N ARG A 2 -6.14 15.83 -10.26
CA ARG A 2 -7.22 15.10 -10.97
C ARG A 2 -6.74 14.20 -12.13
N GLU A 3 -5.70 14.59 -12.85
CA GLU A 3 -5.16 13.81 -13.98
C GLU A 3 -4.33 12.59 -13.59
N ARG A 4 -3.80 12.54 -12.35
CA ARG A 4 -2.96 11.42 -11.89
C ARG A 4 -3.78 10.19 -11.51
N ALA A 5 -5.01 10.35 -11.02
CA ALA A 5 -5.83 9.24 -10.56
C ALA A 5 -6.20 8.24 -11.70
N PRO A 6 -6.60 8.68 -12.90
CA PRO A 6 -6.80 7.77 -14.04
C PRO A 6 -5.54 7.01 -14.44
N TYR A 7 -4.37 7.67 -14.40
CA TYR A 7 -3.09 7.00 -14.65
C TYR A 7 -2.79 5.94 -13.58
N GLN A 8 -2.94 6.27 -12.30
CA GLN A 8 -2.68 5.31 -11.21
C GLN A 8 -3.62 4.10 -11.23
N ARG A 9 -4.87 4.28 -11.68
CA ARG A 9 -5.82 3.16 -11.81
C ARG A 9 -5.33 2.08 -12.77
N ARG A 10 -4.65 2.48 -13.86
CA ARG A 10 -4.18 1.58 -14.93
C ARG A 10 -2.91 0.80 -14.59
N LEU A 11 -2.25 1.12 -13.48
CA LEU A 11 -1.01 0.45 -13.10
C LEU A 11 -1.24 -1.03 -12.83
N THR A 12 -0.36 -1.84 -13.41
CA THR A 12 -0.23 -3.26 -13.17
C THR A 12 0.24 -3.54 -11.73
N ALA A 13 0.10 -4.79 -11.29
CA ALA A 13 0.64 -5.22 -10.01
C ALA A 13 2.16 -4.97 -9.92
N ARG A 14 2.90 -5.19 -11.02
CA ARG A 14 4.35 -4.96 -11.08
C ARG A 14 4.71 -3.50 -10.84
N GLU A 15 4.06 -2.56 -11.54
CA GLU A 15 4.33 -1.14 -11.37
C GLU A 15 3.96 -0.63 -9.98
N ARG A 16 2.87 -1.16 -9.39
CA ARG A 16 2.50 -0.85 -8.00
C ARG A 16 3.53 -1.39 -7.02
N ILE A 17 4.06 -2.59 -7.23
CA ILE A 17 5.15 -3.18 -6.43
C ILE A 17 6.40 -2.31 -6.52
N GLN A 18 6.78 -1.85 -7.72
CA GLN A 18 7.95 -0.97 -7.89
C GLN A 18 7.82 0.34 -7.10
N ARG A 19 6.60 0.87 -6.96
CA ARG A 19 6.37 2.06 -6.13
C ARG A 19 6.46 1.78 -4.64
N LEU A 20 6.03 0.60 -4.19
CA LEU A 20 6.22 0.18 -2.80
C LEU A 20 7.70 -0.02 -2.50
N ASP A 21 8.46 -0.56 -3.45
CA ASP A 21 9.91 -0.69 -3.32
C ASP A 21 10.57 0.70 -3.24
N ALA A 22 10.23 1.63 -4.13
CA ALA A 22 10.71 3.00 -4.09
C ALA A 22 10.35 3.74 -2.78
N LEU A 23 9.16 3.49 -2.23
CA LEU A 23 8.75 4.01 -0.92
C LEU A 23 9.67 3.50 0.19
N TYR A 24 9.92 2.19 0.25
CA TYR A 24 10.77 1.62 1.29
C TYR A 24 12.22 2.08 1.16
N GLU A 25 12.76 2.17 -0.07
CA GLU A 25 14.12 2.69 -0.31
C GLU A 25 14.26 4.12 0.21
N GLU A 26 13.25 4.98 -0.01
CA GLU A 26 13.28 6.35 0.50
C GLU A 26 13.20 6.41 2.03
N VAL A 27 12.35 5.58 2.66
CA VAL A 27 12.27 5.45 4.12
C VAL A 27 13.62 4.98 4.69
N TRP A 28 14.24 3.98 4.06
CA TRP A 28 15.53 3.45 4.48
C TRP A 28 16.65 4.49 4.36
N ARG A 29 16.68 5.22 3.24
CA ARG A 29 17.64 6.30 3.00
C ARG A 29 17.51 7.43 4.03
N ARG A 30 16.31 7.70 4.52
CA ARG A 30 16.00 8.74 5.52
C ARG A 30 15.90 8.22 6.95
N ARG A 31 16.34 6.99 7.21
CA ARG A 31 16.23 6.34 8.52
C ARG A 31 16.75 7.20 9.67
N ASP A 32 17.89 7.85 9.49
CA ASP A 32 18.49 8.67 10.55
C ASP A 32 17.74 10.00 10.76
N ASP A 33 17.22 10.60 9.68
CA ASP A 33 16.33 11.77 9.75
C ASP A 33 15.06 11.42 10.55
N ILE A 34 14.45 10.26 10.27
CA ILE A 34 13.24 9.77 10.94
C ILE A 34 13.52 9.56 12.44
N LYS A 35 14.66 8.95 12.79
CA LYS A 35 15.06 8.77 14.19
C LYS A 35 15.25 10.09 14.92
N ALA A 36 15.90 11.06 14.27
CA ALA A 36 16.09 12.39 14.85
C ALA A 36 14.75 13.09 15.12
N ALA A 37 13.80 12.99 14.18
CA ALA A 37 12.45 13.53 14.34
C ALA A 37 11.69 12.84 15.48
N MET A 38 11.69 11.50 15.52
CA MET A 38 11.03 10.73 16.58
C MET A 38 11.62 11.00 17.97
N TRP A 39 12.92 11.27 18.05
CA TRP A 39 13.54 11.71 19.30
C TRP A 39 13.10 13.13 19.69
N ALA A 40 13.03 14.06 18.73
CA ALA A 40 12.62 15.43 18.99
C ALA A 40 11.18 15.52 19.51
N ASP A 41 10.27 14.76 18.91
CA ASP A 41 8.84 14.82 19.22
C ASP A 41 8.45 13.92 20.41
N PHE A 42 9.04 12.73 20.50
CA PHE A 42 8.59 11.68 21.44
C PHE A 42 9.68 11.16 22.38
N ARG A 43 10.93 11.60 22.21
CA ARG A 43 12.10 11.05 22.93
C ARG A 43 12.22 9.53 22.77
N LYS A 44 11.78 9.02 21.62
CA LYS A 44 11.77 7.58 21.31
C LYS A 44 13.19 7.11 20.97
N PRO A 45 13.73 6.06 21.61
CA PRO A 45 15.05 5.52 21.31
C PRO A 45 15.18 5.06 19.84
N ALA A 46 16.37 5.23 19.26
CA ALA A 46 16.62 4.96 17.85
C ALA A 46 16.34 3.51 17.44
N GLU A 47 16.66 2.54 18.31
CA GLU A 47 16.43 1.12 18.10
C GLU A 47 14.94 0.79 18.13
N GLU A 48 14.18 1.47 18.99
CA GLU A 48 12.74 1.31 19.06
C GLU A 48 12.06 1.84 17.79
N VAL A 49 12.52 2.99 17.27
CA VAL A 49 12.04 3.56 15.99
C VAL A 49 12.27 2.57 14.84
N ASP A 50 13.41 1.88 14.80
CA ASP A 50 13.67 0.86 13.77
C ASP A 50 12.66 -0.28 13.81
N LEU A 51 12.44 -0.83 15.01
CA LEU A 51 11.60 -2.00 15.21
C LEU A 51 10.13 -1.69 14.97
N THR A 52 9.67 -0.52 15.43
CA THR A 52 8.24 -0.18 15.49
C THR A 52 7.75 0.67 14.33
N GLU A 53 8.60 1.47 13.69
CA GLU A 53 8.20 2.31 12.55
C GLU A 53 8.73 1.72 11.24
N ILE A 54 10.06 1.58 11.13
CA ILE A 54 10.71 1.28 9.84
C ILE A 54 10.47 -0.17 9.41
N PHE A 55 10.65 -1.13 10.33
CA PHE A 55 10.49 -2.54 10.00
C PHE A 55 9.02 -2.97 9.90
N VAL A 56 8.10 -2.23 10.53
CA VAL A 56 6.66 -2.40 10.31
C VAL A 56 6.30 -2.00 8.88
N ILE A 57 6.81 -0.87 8.36
CA ILE A 57 6.62 -0.50 6.95
C ILE A 57 7.14 -1.60 6.01
N LYS A 58 8.34 -2.14 6.30
CA LYS A 58 8.93 -3.24 5.50
C LYS A 58 8.05 -4.48 5.48
N SER A 59 7.54 -4.88 6.64
CA SER A 59 6.75 -6.12 6.80
C SER A 59 5.40 -5.99 6.08
N GLU A 60 4.74 -4.84 6.19
CA GLU A 60 3.49 -4.55 5.49
C GLU A 60 3.68 -4.52 3.97
N ILE A 61 4.74 -3.85 3.48
CA ILE A 61 5.08 -3.85 2.06
C ILE A 61 5.31 -5.28 1.56
N LYS A 62 6.03 -6.11 2.31
CA LYS A 62 6.25 -7.52 1.97
C LYS A 62 4.92 -8.30 1.91
N ALA A 63 4.02 -8.07 2.88
CA ALA A 63 2.71 -8.72 2.92
C ALA A 63 1.84 -8.33 1.72
N VAL A 64 1.83 -7.04 1.34
CA VAL A 64 1.13 -6.52 0.17
C VAL A 64 1.71 -7.10 -1.12
N LYS A 65 3.04 -7.05 -1.30
CA LYS A 65 3.73 -7.61 -2.49
C LYS A 65 3.35 -9.07 -2.74
N LYS A 66 3.26 -9.88 -1.68
CA LYS A 66 2.90 -11.31 -1.78
C LYS A 66 1.49 -11.55 -2.32
N ARG A 67 0.55 -10.63 -2.09
CA ARG A 67 -0.89 -10.85 -2.34
C ARG A 67 -1.47 -9.96 -3.45
N LEU A 68 -0.81 -8.85 -3.79
CA LEU A 68 -1.35 -7.81 -4.66
C LEU A 68 -1.82 -8.32 -6.03
N ALA A 69 -1.02 -9.18 -6.68
CA ALA A 69 -1.39 -9.75 -7.97
C ALA A 69 -2.70 -10.56 -7.91
N SER A 70 -2.91 -11.30 -6.81
CA SER A 70 -4.14 -12.07 -6.57
C SER A 70 -5.34 -11.16 -6.26
N TRP A 71 -5.11 -10.06 -5.52
CA TRP A 71 -6.16 -9.08 -5.22
C TRP A 71 -6.67 -8.33 -6.45
N MET A 72 -5.80 -8.11 -7.44
CA MET A 72 -6.14 -7.40 -8.67
C MET A 72 -6.77 -8.28 -9.76
N LYS A 73 -6.68 -9.62 -9.63
CA LYS A 73 -7.23 -10.54 -10.64
C LYS A 73 -8.77 -10.55 -10.59
N PRO A 74 -9.47 -10.49 -11.74
CA PRO A 74 -10.92 -10.70 -11.78
C PRO A 74 -11.30 -12.06 -11.17
N ARG A 75 -12.30 -12.06 -10.29
CA ARG A 75 -12.79 -13.27 -9.63
C ARG A 75 -14.10 -13.70 -10.26
N ARG A 76 -14.14 -14.91 -10.83
CA ARG A 76 -15.38 -15.48 -11.36
C ARG A 76 -16.34 -15.76 -10.21
N VAL A 77 -17.60 -15.39 -10.40
CA VAL A 77 -18.68 -15.67 -9.44
C VAL A 77 -19.79 -16.46 -10.15
N PRO A 78 -20.50 -17.37 -9.45
CA PRO A 78 -21.66 -18.05 -10.02
C PRO A 78 -22.73 -17.02 -10.43
N GLY A 79 -23.33 -17.22 -11.60
CA GLY A 79 -24.54 -16.50 -12.01
C GLY A 79 -25.78 -17.16 -11.41
N GLY A 80 -26.83 -16.38 -11.17
CA GLY A 80 -28.15 -16.95 -10.85
C GLY A 80 -28.74 -17.71 -12.03
N LEU A 81 -29.79 -18.51 -11.78
CA LEU A 81 -30.49 -19.29 -12.82
C LEU A 81 -30.95 -18.42 -14.02
N ALA A 82 -31.35 -17.18 -13.76
CA ALA A 82 -31.74 -16.21 -14.79
C ALA A 82 -30.59 -15.80 -15.74
N LEU A 83 -29.34 -16.08 -15.37
CA LEU A 83 -28.12 -15.74 -16.12
C LEU A 83 -27.43 -16.99 -16.72
N MET A 84 -28.15 -18.12 -16.79
CA MET A 84 -27.65 -19.36 -17.37
C MET A 84 -27.22 -19.15 -18.83
N GLY A 85 -26.00 -19.57 -19.18
CA GLY A 85 -25.36 -19.29 -20.47
C GLY A 85 -24.41 -18.08 -20.48
N SER A 86 -24.40 -17.28 -19.42
CA SER A 86 -23.45 -16.17 -19.25
C SER A 86 -22.36 -16.48 -18.20
N ALA A 87 -21.33 -15.64 -18.14
CA ALA A 87 -20.29 -15.69 -17.12
C ALA A 87 -20.22 -14.36 -16.36
N SER A 88 -20.03 -14.44 -15.04
CA SER A 88 -20.01 -13.29 -14.13
C SER A 88 -18.67 -13.18 -13.41
N TRP A 89 -18.20 -11.95 -13.20
CA TRP A 89 -16.94 -11.67 -12.51
C TRP A 89 -17.03 -10.42 -11.63
N VAL A 90 -16.23 -10.41 -10.57
CA VAL A 90 -15.94 -9.23 -9.75
C VAL A 90 -14.55 -8.72 -10.09
N ARG A 91 -14.44 -7.44 -10.46
CA ARG A 91 -13.17 -6.75 -10.74
C ARG A 91 -12.93 -5.66 -9.71
N SER A 92 -11.80 -5.74 -9.01
CA SER A 92 -11.35 -4.72 -8.07
C SER A 92 -10.79 -3.51 -8.82
N GLU A 93 -11.30 -2.31 -8.54
CA GLU A 93 -10.82 -1.07 -9.14
C GLU A 93 -10.48 -0.02 -8.08
N ALA A 94 -9.48 0.82 -8.38
CA ALA A 94 -9.11 1.93 -7.50
C ALA A 94 -10.21 2.99 -7.50
N LYS A 95 -10.69 3.35 -6.30
CA LYS A 95 -11.74 4.36 -6.09
C LYS A 95 -11.34 5.76 -6.60
N GLY A 96 -10.05 6.09 -6.57
CA GLY A 96 -9.54 7.38 -7.04
C GLY A 96 -8.48 7.92 -6.09
N VAL A 97 -8.65 9.18 -5.69
CA VAL A 97 -7.77 9.84 -4.71
C VAL A 97 -8.22 9.48 -3.29
N ALA A 98 -7.26 9.09 -2.45
CA ALA A 98 -7.49 8.82 -1.03
C ALA A 98 -6.79 9.90 -0.18
N LEU A 99 -7.49 10.37 0.86
CA LEU A 99 -6.92 11.19 1.93
C LEU A 99 -6.47 10.24 3.06
N ILE A 100 -5.21 10.37 3.48
CA ILE A 100 -4.63 9.59 4.59
C ILE A 100 -4.33 10.59 5.71
N ILE A 101 -4.94 10.39 6.89
CA ILE A 101 -4.68 11.18 8.09
C ILE A 101 -4.15 10.20 9.15
N ALA A 102 -2.91 10.41 9.59
CA ALA A 102 -2.28 9.61 10.64
C ALA A 102 -2.45 10.30 12.01
N PRO A 103 -2.59 9.54 13.10
CA PRO A 103 -2.56 10.08 14.46
C PRO A 103 -1.11 10.43 14.85
N TRP A 104 -0.94 11.15 15.96
CA TRP A 104 0.38 11.62 16.40
C TRP A 104 1.25 10.54 17.03
N ASN A 105 0.67 9.43 17.53
CA ASN A 105 1.39 8.45 18.35
C ASN A 105 2.25 7.46 17.54
N TYR A 106 1.91 7.26 16.26
CA TYR A 106 2.69 6.52 15.26
C TYR A 106 2.59 7.31 13.95
N PRO A 107 3.34 8.41 13.84
CA PRO A 107 3.19 9.38 12.75
C PRO A 107 3.67 8.87 11.39
#